data_AF-A0A9D7VJ58-F1
#
_entry.id   AF-A0A9D7VJ58-F1
#
_cell.length_a   1.000
_cell.length_b   1.000
_cell.length_c   1.000
_cell.angle_alpha   90.00
_cell.angle_beta   90.00
_cell.angle_gamma   90.00
#
_symmetry.space_group_name_H-M   'P 1'
#
loop_
_entity.id
_entity.type
_entity.pdbx_description
1 polymer ?
#
loop_
_entity_poly.entity_id
_entity_poly.type
_entity_poly.pdbx_seq_one_letter_code
_entity_poly.pdbx_strand_id
1 'polypeptide(L)'
;MRESCQHCGFEFRLNVVSDRRTGTKYLRASCCDAPLRPCPDPAELLRSPHLSQDERDYLQRIANLDWFSGQVGGLLLQIEAKVKASGEVSA
;
A
#
# COMPACT_ATOMS: atom_id res chain seq x y z
N MET A 1 5.53 -30.80 8.58
CA MET A 1 4.46 -29.80 8.78
C MET A 1 5.04 -28.44 8.47
N ARG A 2 4.50 -27.69 7.49
CA ARG A 2 4.89 -26.29 7.27
C ARG A 2 3.95 -25.41 8.09
N GLU A 3 4.41 -24.95 9.24
CA GLU A 3 3.72 -23.93 10.04
C GLU A 3 4.02 -22.56 9.43
N SER A 4 3.16 -22.05 8.54
CA SER A 4 3.48 -20.84 7.74
C SER A 4 2.27 -19.99 7.34
N CYS A 5 1.61 -19.42 8.36
CA CYS A 5 1.06 -18.06 8.47
C CYS A 5 0.57 -18.02 9.93
N GLN A 6 1.28 -17.45 10.93
CA GLN A 6 0.65 -17.37 12.28
C GLN A 6 -0.58 -16.47 12.26
N HIS A 7 -0.46 -15.39 11.52
CA HIS A 7 -1.35 -15.19 10.39
C HIS A 7 -0.61 -14.95 9.11
N CYS A 8 0.75 -14.74 9.07
CA CYS A 8 1.58 -14.73 7.84
C CYS A 8 3.14 -14.86 7.76
N GLY A 9 3.74 -16.03 8.03
CA GLY A 9 4.33 -17.00 7.06
C GLY A 9 5.42 -16.65 6.03
N PHE A 10 5.80 -15.38 5.83
CA PHE A 10 6.90 -14.88 4.98
C PHE A 10 6.78 -14.75 3.44
N GLU A 11 5.65 -15.03 2.78
CA GLU A 11 5.40 -14.53 1.39
C GLU A 11 3.91 -14.23 1.17
N PHE A 12 3.53 -12.94 1.13
CA PHE A 12 2.12 -12.54 0.91
C PHE A 12 1.89 -11.91 -0.43
N ARG A 13 0.93 -12.50 -1.14
CA ARG A 13 0.12 -11.75 -2.09
C ARG A 13 -0.83 -10.88 -1.27
N LEU A 14 -0.58 -9.58 -1.29
CA LEU A 14 -1.48 -8.60 -0.70
C LEU A 14 -2.67 -8.39 -1.62
N ASN A 15 -3.87 -8.41 -1.07
CA ASN A 15 -5.07 -7.99 -1.78
C ASN A 15 -5.45 -6.59 -1.30
N VAL A 16 -5.88 -5.75 -2.24
CA VAL A 16 -6.47 -4.44 -1.93
C VAL A 16 -7.97 -4.59 -1.98
N VAL A 17 -8.63 -4.28 -0.87
CA VAL A 17 -10.09 -4.21 -0.78
C VAL A 17 -10.53 -2.79 -0.50
N SER A 18 -11.64 -2.36 -1.09
CA SER A 18 -12.25 -1.06 -0.82
C SER A 18 -13.48 -1.28 0.06
N ASP A 19 -13.52 -0.62 1.22
CA ASP A 19 -14.71 -0.55 2.05
C ASP A 19 -15.77 0.28 1.32
N ARG A 20 -16.90 -0.35 0.96
CA ARG A 20 -17.95 0.30 0.17
C ARG A 20 -18.70 1.38 0.94
N ARG A 21 -18.66 1.39 2.27
CA ARG A 21 -19.35 2.35 3.12
C ARG A 21 -18.52 3.62 3.32
N THR A 22 -17.20 3.47 3.46
CA THR A 22 -16.29 4.60 3.74
C THR A 22 -15.43 5.00 2.55
N GLY A 23 -15.36 4.18 1.49
CA GLY A 23 -14.44 4.35 0.37
C GLY A 23 -12.98 4.07 0.72
N THR A 24 -12.71 3.62 1.96
CA THR A 24 -11.35 3.42 2.45
C THR A 24 -10.75 2.14 1.90
N LYS A 25 -9.53 2.22 1.38
CA LYS A 25 -8.82 1.07 0.84
C LYS A 25 -7.98 0.40 1.93
N TYR A 26 -8.08 -0.92 2.03
CA TYR A 26 -7.35 -1.74 3.02
C TYR A 26 -6.52 -2.81 2.35
N LEU A 27 -5.37 -3.09 2.95
CA LEU A 27 -4.54 -4.24 2.61
C LEU A 27 -5.02 -5.45 3.40
N ARG A 28 -5.32 -6.54 2.69
CA ARG A 28 -5.68 -7.84 3.26
C ARG A 28 -4.63 -8.89 2.93
N ALA A 29 -4.40 -9.77 3.90
CA ALA A 29 -3.64 -10.98 3.67
C ALA A 29 -4.48 -11.98 2.86
N SER A 30 -3.98 -12.44 1.72
CA SER A 30 -4.72 -13.39 0.87
C SER A 30 -4.92 -14.78 1.52
N CYS A 31 -4.20 -15.13 2.58
CA CYS A 31 -4.30 -16.45 3.21
C CYS A 31 -5.46 -16.60 4.22
N CYS A 32 -5.91 -15.48 4.82
CA CYS A 32 -6.81 -15.48 5.97
C CYS A 32 -7.84 -14.36 5.89
N ASP A 33 -7.82 -13.57 4.82
CA ASP A 33 -8.68 -12.41 4.58
C ASP A 33 -8.71 -11.37 5.72
N ALA A 34 -7.74 -11.46 6.63
CA ALA A 34 -7.63 -10.53 7.74
C ALA A 34 -7.20 -9.15 7.22
N PRO A 35 -7.87 -8.07 7.66
CA PRO A 35 -7.39 -6.72 7.40
C PRO A 35 -6.05 -6.54 8.14
N LEU A 36 -5.01 -6.21 7.39
CA LEU A 36 -3.68 -5.96 7.98
C LEU A 36 -3.57 -4.50 8.41
N ARG A 37 -3.85 -3.59 7.48
CA ARG A 37 -3.75 -2.14 7.69
C ARG A 37 -4.46 -1.38 6.56
N PRO A 38 -4.76 -0.07 6.73
CA PRO A 38 -5.12 0.79 5.63
C PRO A 38 -4.04 0.77 4.53
N CYS A 39 -4.50 0.78 3.27
CA CYS A 39 -3.63 0.99 2.12
C CYS A 39 -3.14 2.45 2.14
N PRO A 40 -1.85 2.71 1.86
CA PRO A 40 -1.35 4.08 1.78
C PRO A 40 -2.17 4.91 0.80
N ASP A 41 -2.63 6.08 1.22
CA ASP A 41 -3.37 6.97 0.35
C ASP A 41 -2.43 7.60 -0.68
N PRO A 42 -2.64 7.37 -2.00
CA PRO A 42 -1.81 7.99 -3.03
C PRO A 42 -1.79 9.52 -2.95
N ALA A 43 -2.90 10.15 -2.53
CA ALA A 43 -3.01 11.60 -2.40
C ALA A 43 -2.17 12.13 -1.22
N GLU A 44 -2.02 11.35 -0.14
CA GLU A 44 -1.12 11.70 0.96
C GLU A 44 0.34 11.53 0.55
N LEU A 45 0.67 10.44 -0.15
CA LEU A 45 2.03 10.20 -0.63
C LEU A 45 2.51 11.31 -1.58
N LEU A 46 1.63 11.82 -2.46
CA LEU A 46 1.93 12.92 -3.38
C LEU A 46 2.43 14.20 -2.71
N ARG A 47 2.11 14.41 -1.43
CA ARG A 47 2.59 15.56 -0.64
C ARG A 47 4.07 15.45 -0.29
N SER A 48 4.66 14.25 -0.39
CA SER A 48 6.08 14.05 -0.09
C SER A 48 6.98 14.72 -1.13
N PRO A 49 8.03 15.45 -0.71
CA PRO A 49 9.00 16.01 -1.64
C PRO A 49 9.95 14.95 -2.22
N HIS A 50 10.06 13.77 -1.59
CA HIS A 50 11.07 12.74 -1.90
C HIS A 50 10.66 11.75 -3.02
N LEU A 51 9.62 12.10 -3.78
CA LEU A 51 9.13 11.30 -4.91
C LEU A 51 9.82 11.70 -6.21
N SER A 52 10.18 10.70 -7.02
CA SER A 52 10.60 10.94 -8.40
C SER A 52 9.43 11.42 -9.26
N GLN A 53 9.72 12.00 -10.43
CA GLN A 53 8.68 12.44 -11.36
C GLN A 53 7.79 11.26 -11.80
N ASP A 54 8.37 10.11 -12.13
CA ASP A 54 7.62 8.90 -12.48
C ASP A 54 6.71 8.41 -11.34
N GLU A 55 7.19 8.46 -10.09
CA GLU A 55 6.37 8.09 -8.92
C GLU A 55 5.20 9.05 -8.74
N ARG A 56 5.41 10.36 -8.94
CA ARG A 56 4.34 11.36 -8.89
C ARG A 56 3.30 11.13 -9.99
N ASP A 57 3.74 10.95 -11.23
CA ASP A 57 2.86 10.72 -12.37
C ASP A 57 2.06 9.42 -12.18
N TYR A 58 2.70 8.39 -11.63
CA TYR A 58 2.04 7.14 -11.29
C TYR A 58 0.99 7.31 -10.19
N LEU A 59 1.34 7.95 -9.06
CA LEU A 59 0.42 8.21 -7.96
C LEU A 59 -0.77 9.06 -8.39
N GLN A 60 -0.56 10.08 -9.24
CA GLN A 60 -1.64 10.89 -9.79
C GLN A 60 -2.65 10.07 -10.60
N ARG A 61 -2.18 9.10 -11.39
CA ARG A 61 -3.06 8.22 -12.17
C ARG A 61 -3.92 7.32 -11.29
N ILE A 62 -3.38 6.87 -10.16
CA ILE A 62 -4.09 5.92 -9.28
C ILE A 62 -4.86 6.59 -8.13
N ALA A 63 -4.59 7.86 -7.81
CA ALA A 63 -5.26 8.59 -6.73
C ALA A 63 -6.78 8.67 -6.93
N ASN A 64 -7.22 8.78 -8.19
CA ASN A 64 -8.64 8.89 -8.54
C ASN A 64 -9.30 7.53 -8.84
N LEU A 65 -8.60 6.41 -8.67
CA LEU A 65 -9.18 5.09 -8.91
C LEU A 65 -9.94 4.60 -7.68
N ASP A 66 -11.17 4.14 -7.92
CA ASP A 66 -12.00 3.50 -6.88
C ASP A 66 -11.43 2.16 -6.42
N TRP A 67 -10.70 1.47 -7.31
CA TRP A 67 -10.09 0.18 -7.06
C TRP A 67 -8.79 0.00 -7.86
N PHE A 68 -7.83 -0.72 -7.28
CA PHE A 68 -6.60 -1.15 -7.95
C PHE A 68 -6.14 -2.52 -7.42
N SER A 69 -5.27 -3.19 -8.19
CA SER A 69 -4.83 -4.55 -7.88
C SER A 69 -3.86 -4.61 -6.70
N GLY A 70 -3.66 -5.82 -6.17
CA GLY A 70 -2.65 -6.09 -5.13
C GLY A 70 -1.22 -5.67 -5.52
N GLN A 71 -0.88 -5.73 -6.81
CA GLN A 71 0.42 -5.27 -7.33
C GLN A 71 0.59 -3.76 -7.13
N VAL A 72 -0.45 -2.98 -7.40
CA VAL A 72 -0.46 -1.52 -7.16
C VAL A 72 -0.33 -1.24 -5.66
N GLY A 73 -1.03 -2.01 -4.81
CA GLY A 73 -0.88 -1.93 -3.36
C GLY A 73 0.55 -2.22 -2.89
N GLY A 74 1.24 -3.18 -3.50
CA GLY A 74 2.64 -3.49 -3.22
C GLY A 74 3.58 -2.34 -3.59
N LEU A 75 3.37 -1.71 -4.75
CA LEU A 75 4.16 -0.56 -5.17
C LEU A 75 3.92 0.66 -4.27
N LEU A 76 2.68 0.90 -3.84
CA LEU A 76 2.35 1.95 -2.87
C LEU A 76 3.10 1.76 -1.54
N LEU A 77 3.25 0.52 -1.07
CA LEU A 77 4.03 0.24 0.13
C LEU A 77 5.53 0.52 -0.06
N GLN A 78 6.09 0.23 -1.23
CA GLN A 78 7.49 0.55 -1.52
C GLN A 78 7.71 2.07 -1.53
N ILE A 79 6.79 2.82 -2.14
CA ILE A 79 6.82 4.29 -2.14
C ILE A 79 6.66 4.83 -0.72
N GLU A 80 5.70 4.32 0.07
CA GLU A 80 5.52 4.70 1.47
C GLU A 80 6.79 4.45 2.30
N ALA A 81 7.42 3.29 2.15
CA ALA A 81 8.66 2.95 2.84
C ALA A 81 9.81 3.89 2.47
N LYS A 82 9.96 4.22 1.19
CA LYS A 82 10.95 5.18 0.70
C LYS A 82 10.73 6.59 1.27
N VAL A 83 9.47 7.04 1.27
CA VAL A 83 9.10 8.36 1.83
C VAL A 83 9.40 8.42 3.32
N LYS A 84 9.06 7.38 4.08
CA LYS A 84 9.38 7.29 5.52
C LYS A 84 10.88 7.29 5.79
N ALA A 85 11.64 6.46 5.08
CA ALA A 85 13.09 6.41 5.20
C ALA A 85 13.75 7.76 4.88
N SER A 86 13.23 8.51 3.91
CA SER A 86 13.77 9.83 3.54
C SER A 86 13.42 10.94 4.55
N GLY A 87 12.28 10.80 5.23
CA GLY A 87 11.87 11.69 6.32
C GLY A 87 12.71 11.51 7.58
N GLU A 88 13.10 10.27 7.93
CA GLU A 88 14.00 9.99 9.06
C GLU A 88 15.44 10.49 8.85
N VAL A 89 15.91 10.57 7.60
CA VAL A 89 17.26 11.09 7.29
C VAL A 89 17.34 12.62 7.38
N SER A 90 16.19 13.31 7.45
CA SER A 90 16.12 14.78 7.50
C SER A 90 15.78 15.32 8.90
N ALA A 91 15.79 14.48 9.94
CA ALA A 91 15.46 14.84 11.32
C ALA A 91 16.72 14.94 12.21
#